data_AF-A0A8I1W923-F1
#
_entry.id   AF-A0A8I1W923-F1
#
_cell.length_a   1.000
_cell.length_b   1.000
_cell.length_c   1.000
_cell.angle_alpha   90.00
_cell.angle_beta   90.00
_cell.angle_gamma   90.00
#
_symmetry.space_group_name_H-M   'P 1'
#
loop_
_entity.id
_entity.type
_entity.pdbx_description
1 polymer ?
#
loop_
_entity_poly.entity_id
_entity_poly.type
_entity_poly.pdbx_seq_one_letter_code
_entity_poly.pdbx_strand_id
1 'polypeptide(L)'
;HLSVVGDKLKEFSGSAQEAFSDVDEGMDKITTTTGKASDEFKTQFDNIISSMAVDSFEDVGSALGTLSAQFDMSGDTLEKNSKLALQYANINDTDVKTSIESAKSAIEAYGLSNKDFSTVLDSVTATSQRTGVAVDSLFDSAVKGAPQIKDLGLNFSQGTELLGQFSKAGVDGDAALS
;
A
#
# COMPACT_ATOMS: atom_id res chain seq x y z
N HIS A 1 -25.95 20.38 -1.65
CA HIS A 1 -25.54 19.04 -1.17
C HIS A 1 -25.65 17.95 -2.24
N LEU A 2 -26.67 17.89 -3.12
CA LEU A 2 -26.71 16.88 -4.20
C LEU A 2 -25.68 17.07 -5.35
N SER A 3 -25.29 18.32 -5.67
CA SER A 3 -24.33 18.58 -6.78
C SER A 3 -22.97 17.93 -6.52
N VAL A 4 -22.45 18.09 -5.30
CA VAL A 4 -21.14 17.55 -4.90
C VAL A 4 -21.11 16.02 -4.98
N VAL A 5 -22.22 15.34 -4.67
CA VAL A 5 -22.30 13.86 -4.76
C VAL A 5 -22.36 13.40 -6.22
N GLY A 6 -23.09 14.12 -7.09
CA GLY A 6 -23.14 13.80 -8.52
C GLY A 6 -21.81 14.04 -9.24
N ASP A 7 -21.10 15.09 -8.86
CA ASP A 7 -19.78 15.41 -9.41
C ASP A 7 -18.74 14.38 -8.92
N LYS A 8 -18.77 14.02 -7.62
CA LYS A 8 -17.97 12.93 -7.04
C LYS A 8 -18.19 11.58 -7.71
N LEU A 9 -19.43 11.23 -8.04
CA LEU A 9 -19.74 9.95 -8.70
C LEU A 9 -19.22 9.89 -10.14
N LYS A 10 -19.24 11.02 -10.86
CA LYS A 10 -18.67 11.09 -12.22
C LYS A 10 -17.15 11.04 -12.20
N GLU A 11 -16.53 11.73 -11.25
CA GLU A 11 -15.07 11.74 -11.06
C GLU A 11 -14.59 10.37 -10.57
N PHE A 12 -15.29 9.75 -9.61
CA PHE A 12 -15.10 8.34 -9.25
C PHE A 12 -15.18 7.44 -10.49
N SER A 13 -16.21 7.58 -11.33
CA SER A 13 -16.32 6.74 -12.53
C SER A 13 -15.13 6.92 -13.49
N GLY A 14 -14.52 8.10 -13.56
CA GLY A 14 -13.34 8.37 -14.39
C GLY A 14 -12.06 7.82 -13.75
N SER A 15 -11.76 8.22 -12.51
CA SER A 15 -10.55 7.78 -11.79
C SER A 15 -10.56 6.29 -11.47
N ALA A 16 -11.73 5.71 -11.17
CA ALA A 16 -11.87 4.26 -11.04
C ALA A 16 -11.62 3.58 -12.39
N GLN A 17 -12.17 4.10 -13.50
CA GLN A 17 -11.89 3.54 -14.82
C GLN A 17 -10.40 3.58 -15.16
N GLU A 18 -9.70 4.68 -14.87
CA GLU A 18 -8.25 4.80 -15.11
C GLU A 18 -7.44 3.90 -14.18
N ALA A 19 -7.69 3.94 -12.86
CA ALA A 19 -7.02 3.08 -11.89
C ALA A 19 -7.28 1.58 -12.14
N PHE A 20 -8.47 1.22 -12.62
CA PHE A 20 -8.78 -0.15 -13.02
C PHE A 20 -8.27 -0.49 -14.43
N SER A 21 -8.08 0.49 -15.32
CA SER A 21 -7.49 0.29 -16.65
C SER A 21 -5.99 0.09 -16.60
N ASP A 22 -5.29 0.73 -15.65
CA ASP A 22 -3.86 0.51 -15.39
C ASP A 22 -3.60 -0.88 -14.78
N VAL A 23 -4.67 -1.52 -14.29
CA VAL A 23 -4.68 -2.84 -13.69
C VAL A 23 -5.58 -3.73 -14.55
N ASP A 24 -5.16 -4.02 -15.78
CA ASP A 24 -5.90 -4.82 -16.78
C ASP A 24 -6.50 -6.12 -16.19
N GLU A 25 -5.88 -6.72 -15.16
CA GLU A 25 -6.42 -7.89 -14.42
C GLU A 25 -7.46 -7.55 -13.33
N GLY A 26 -7.37 -6.37 -12.72
CA GLY A 26 -8.30 -5.86 -11.70
C GLY A 26 -9.64 -5.47 -12.32
N MET A 27 -9.59 -4.85 -13.51
CA MET A 27 -10.75 -4.58 -14.34
C MET A 27 -11.53 -5.87 -14.64
N ASP A 28 -10.87 -6.98 -15.02
CA ASP A 28 -11.53 -8.25 -15.31
C ASP A 28 -12.14 -8.89 -14.05
N LYS A 29 -11.53 -8.72 -12.88
CA LYS A 29 -12.09 -9.21 -11.61
C LYS A 29 -13.33 -8.42 -11.16
N ILE A 30 -13.33 -7.12 -11.45
CA ILE A 30 -14.35 -6.16 -11.01
C ILE A 30 -15.50 -6.06 -12.02
N THR A 31 -15.24 -6.33 -13.29
CA THR A 31 -16.19 -6.07 -14.39
C THR A 31 -16.82 -7.34 -14.93
N THR A 32 -16.19 -8.51 -14.78
CA THR A 32 -16.70 -9.75 -15.39
C THR A 32 -17.75 -10.49 -14.55
N THR A 33 -18.00 -10.10 -13.30
CA THR A 33 -18.96 -10.83 -12.45
C THR A 33 -19.98 -9.91 -11.77
N THR A 34 -20.98 -9.47 -12.55
CA THR A 34 -22.23 -8.81 -12.10
C THR A 34 -22.07 -7.41 -11.50
N GLY A 35 -22.95 -6.46 -11.84
CA GLY A 35 -22.90 -5.06 -11.37
C GLY A 35 -22.82 -4.83 -9.84
N LYS A 36 -22.92 -5.88 -9.01
CA LYS A 36 -22.74 -5.85 -7.56
C LYS A 36 -21.30 -5.56 -7.11
N ALA A 37 -20.30 -6.07 -7.82
CA ALA A 37 -18.90 -5.78 -7.48
C ALA A 37 -18.60 -4.28 -7.62
N SER A 38 -19.12 -3.64 -8.69
CA SER A 38 -19.03 -2.19 -8.88
C SER A 38 -19.73 -1.39 -7.76
N ASP A 39 -20.85 -1.88 -7.23
CA ASP A 39 -21.59 -1.19 -6.17
C ASP A 39 -20.93 -1.34 -4.79
N GLU A 40 -20.30 -2.47 -4.50
CA GLU A 40 -19.47 -2.63 -3.29
C GLU A 40 -18.26 -1.70 -3.33
N PHE A 41 -17.55 -1.60 -4.46
CA PHE A 41 -16.43 -0.67 -4.62
C PHE A 41 -16.86 0.80 -4.44
N LYS A 42 -17.99 1.20 -5.04
CA LYS A 42 -18.56 2.56 -4.81
C LYS A 42 -18.84 2.80 -3.33
N THR A 43 -19.44 1.82 -2.65
CA THR A 43 -19.75 1.94 -1.23
C THR A 43 -18.48 2.12 -0.40
N GLN A 44 -17.43 1.33 -0.68
CA GLN A 44 -16.15 1.43 0.02
C GLN A 44 -15.48 2.78 -0.25
N PHE A 45 -15.49 3.23 -1.50
CA PHE A 45 -15.00 4.55 -1.87
C PHE A 45 -15.74 5.67 -1.11
N ASP A 46 -17.07 5.65 -1.13
CA ASP A 46 -17.92 6.62 -0.43
C ASP A 46 -17.66 6.61 1.08
N ASN A 47 -17.49 5.42 1.68
CA ASN A 47 -17.15 5.27 3.08
C ASN A 47 -15.78 5.87 3.41
N ILE A 48 -14.77 5.66 2.55
CA ILE A 48 -13.43 6.21 2.74
C ILE A 48 -13.47 7.74 2.71
N ILE A 49 -13.98 8.33 1.64
CA ILE A 49 -14.01 9.80 1.48
C ILE A 49 -14.89 10.50 2.51
N SER A 50 -15.83 9.77 3.13
CA SER A 50 -16.71 10.30 4.18
C SER A 50 -16.11 10.15 5.59
N SER A 51 -15.12 9.28 5.78
CA SER A 51 -14.55 8.96 7.10
C SER A 51 -13.16 9.53 7.35
N MET A 52 -12.45 9.96 6.32
CA MET A 52 -11.14 10.61 6.46
C MET A 52 -10.94 11.70 5.41
N ALA A 53 -10.03 12.64 5.70
CA ALA A 53 -9.51 13.53 4.68
C ALA A 53 -8.68 12.71 3.68
N VAL A 54 -8.91 12.97 2.40
CA VAL A 54 -8.17 12.35 1.30
C VAL A 54 -7.62 13.48 0.42
N ASP A 55 -6.39 13.31 -0.05
CA ASP A 55 -5.71 14.32 -0.86
C ASP A 55 -6.28 14.34 -2.28
N SER A 56 -6.60 13.16 -2.84
CA SER A 56 -7.31 13.03 -4.11
C SER A 56 -8.25 11.83 -4.13
N PHE A 57 -9.21 11.85 -5.06
CA PHE A 57 -10.08 10.70 -5.34
C PHE A 57 -9.36 9.61 -6.15
N GLU A 58 -8.36 10.00 -6.94
CA GLU A 58 -7.50 9.10 -7.67
C GLU A 58 -6.76 8.17 -6.72
N ASP A 59 -6.19 8.71 -5.63
CA ASP A 59 -5.51 7.93 -4.58
C ASP A 59 -6.42 6.88 -3.95
N VAL A 60 -7.69 7.23 -3.69
CA VAL A 60 -8.67 6.28 -3.12
C VAL A 60 -8.99 5.17 -4.12
N GLY A 61 -9.19 5.53 -5.40
CA GLY A 61 -9.38 4.57 -6.48
C GLY A 61 -8.18 3.63 -6.63
N SER A 62 -6.97 4.19 -6.60
CA SER A 62 -5.72 3.44 -6.67
C SER A 62 -5.58 2.50 -5.47
N ALA A 63 -5.85 2.94 -4.25
CA ALA A 63 -5.78 2.09 -3.06
C ALA A 63 -6.71 0.87 -3.20
N LEU A 64 -7.97 1.11 -3.54
CA LEU A 64 -8.98 0.07 -3.70
C LEU A 64 -8.61 -0.90 -4.84
N GLY A 65 -8.19 -0.37 -5.99
CA GLY A 65 -7.86 -1.19 -7.15
C GLY A 65 -6.59 -2.02 -6.98
N THR A 66 -5.50 -1.39 -6.53
CA THR A 66 -4.22 -2.08 -6.35
C THR A 66 -4.31 -3.15 -5.26
N LEU A 67 -4.97 -2.89 -4.12
CA LEU A 67 -5.15 -3.90 -3.07
C LEU A 67 -6.04 -5.05 -3.52
N SER A 68 -7.12 -4.80 -4.25
CA SER A 68 -7.97 -5.89 -4.74
C SER A 68 -7.25 -6.79 -5.74
N ALA A 69 -6.46 -6.20 -6.64
CA ALA A 69 -5.72 -6.96 -7.64
C ALA A 69 -4.52 -7.71 -7.04
N GLN A 70 -3.66 -7.04 -6.30
CA GLN A 70 -2.39 -7.63 -5.83
C GLN A 70 -2.52 -8.43 -4.53
N PHE A 71 -3.50 -8.12 -3.70
CA PHE A 71 -3.70 -8.79 -2.41
C PHE A 71 -4.94 -9.67 -2.35
N ASP A 72 -5.77 -9.69 -3.39
CA ASP A 72 -7.05 -10.41 -3.43
C ASP A 72 -7.99 -9.98 -2.29
N MET A 73 -7.91 -8.70 -1.89
CA MET A 73 -8.75 -8.13 -0.83
C MET A 73 -10.11 -7.68 -1.38
N SER A 74 -11.15 -7.86 -0.57
CA SER A 74 -12.52 -7.41 -0.84
C SER A 74 -13.26 -7.02 0.45
N GLY A 75 -14.45 -6.44 0.29
CA GLY A 75 -15.33 -6.05 1.41
C GLY A 75 -14.65 -5.15 2.45
N ASP A 76 -14.98 -5.38 3.73
CA ASP A 76 -14.43 -4.61 4.85
C ASP A 76 -12.90 -4.69 4.97
N THR A 77 -12.30 -5.80 4.53
CA THR A 77 -10.85 -5.96 4.54
C THR A 77 -10.20 -5.03 3.53
N LEU A 78 -10.78 -4.91 2.33
CA LEU A 78 -10.31 -3.98 1.31
C LEU A 78 -10.47 -2.53 1.77
N GLU A 79 -11.64 -2.15 2.30
CA GLU A 79 -11.88 -0.79 2.78
C GLU A 79 -10.87 -0.41 3.88
N LYS A 80 -10.69 -1.29 4.88
CA LYS A 80 -9.76 -1.06 5.99
C LYS A 80 -8.32 -0.86 5.50
N ASN A 81 -7.82 -1.75 4.65
CA ASN A 81 -6.44 -1.66 4.19
C ASN A 81 -6.24 -0.53 3.18
N SER A 82 -7.28 -0.11 2.46
CA SER A 82 -7.23 1.08 1.59
C SER A 82 -7.07 2.35 2.41
N LYS A 83 -7.83 2.49 3.52
CA LYS A 83 -7.62 3.60 4.48
C LYS A 83 -6.20 3.59 5.03
N LEU A 84 -5.68 2.42 5.37
CA LEU A 84 -4.32 2.28 5.88
C LEU A 84 -3.27 2.69 4.84
N ALA A 85 -3.42 2.27 3.58
CA ALA A 85 -2.50 2.64 2.50
C ALA A 85 -2.52 4.16 2.25
N LEU A 86 -3.70 4.78 2.24
CA LEU A 86 -3.85 6.23 2.13
C LEU A 86 -3.19 6.97 3.31
N GLN A 87 -3.38 6.48 4.53
CA GLN A 87 -2.73 7.05 5.72
C GLN A 87 -1.22 6.90 5.67
N TYR A 88 -0.73 5.74 5.26
CA TYR A 88 0.70 5.48 5.11
C TYR A 88 1.33 6.44 4.09
N ALA A 89 0.69 6.59 2.92
CA ALA A 89 1.13 7.48 1.87
C ALA A 89 1.20 8.94 2.35
N ASN A 90 0.15 9.41 3.02
CA ASN A 90 0.10 10.77 3.57
C ASN A 90 1.16 11.01 4.67
N ILE A 91 1.33 10.05 5.60
CA ILE A 91 2.31 10.17 6.69
C ILE A 91 3.75 10.23 6.18
N ASN A 92 4.04 9.46 5.12
CA ASN A 92 5.39 9.29 4.62
C ASN A 92 5.70 10.10 3.34
N ASP A 93 4.74 10.89 2.86
CA ASP A 93 4.83 11.67 1.62
C ASP A 93 5.19 10.80 0.40
N THR A 94 4.44 9.71 0.21
CA THR A 94 4.67 8.73 -0.87
C THR A 94 3.44 8.54 -1.75
N ASP A 95 3.65 8.00 -2.95
CA ASP A 95 2.57 7.56 -3.81
C ASP A 95 1.87 6.31 -3.24
N VAL A 96 0.54 6.28 -3.30
CA VAL A 96 -0.28 5.21 -2.71
C VAL A 96 -0.04 3.88 -3.40
N LYS A 97 -0.02 3.85 -4.73
CA LYS A 97 0.18 2.63 -5.52
C LYS A 97 1.55 2.02 -5.23
N THR A 98 2.59 2.83 -5.34
CA THR A 98 3.99 2.45 -5.09
C THR A 98 4.18 1.94 -3.66
N SER A 99 3.50 2.55 -2.68
CA SER A 99 3.54 2.09 -1.29
C SER A 99 2.94 0.69 -1.11
N ILE A 100 1.82 0.42 -1.78
CA ILE A 100 1.17 -0.91 -1.76
C ILE A 100 2.07 -1.96 -2.44
N GLU A 101 2.67 -1.62 -3.58
CA GLU A 101 3.58 -2.50 -4.35
C GLU A 101 4.87 -2.81 -3.58
N SER A 102 5.42 -1.82 -2.85
CA SER A 102 6.60 -2.00 -2.00
C SER A 102 6.31 -2.95 -0.84
N ALA A 103 5.16 -2.78 -0.18
CA ALA A 103 4.72 -3.69 0.87
C ALA A 103 4.47 -5.10 0.33
N LYS A 104 3.90 -5.24 -0.88
CA LYS A 104 3.70 -6.52 -1.55
C LYS A 104 5.04 -7.23 -1.80
N SER A 105 6.01 -6.50 -2.34
CA SER A 105 7.36 -7.02 -2.60
C SER A 105 8.04 -7.52 -1.32
N ALA A 106 7.92 -6.76 -0.22
CA ALA A 106 8.42 -7.18 1.08
C ALA A 106 7.72 -8.45 1.60
N ILE A 107 6.39 -8.52 1.49
CA ILE A 107 5.63 -9.70 1.89
C ILE A 107 6.12 -10.95 1.16
N GLU A 108 6.33 -10.85 -0.15
CA GLU A 108 6.80 -11.98 -0.95
C GLU A 108 8.25 -12.36 -0.64
N ALA A 109 9.15 -11.38 -0.53
CA ALA A 109 10.56 -11.62 -0.23
C ALA A 109 10.78 -12.32 1.11
N TYR A 110 9.90 -12.08 2.08
CA TYR A 110 9.95 -12.66 3.42
C TYR A 110 8.98 -13.83 3.63
N GLY A 111 8.23 -14.23 2.60
CA GLY A 111 7.26 -15.34 2.69
C GLY A 111 6.12 -15.09 3.69
N LEU A 112 5.73 -13.82 3.85
CA LEU A 112 4.66 -13.39 4.75
C LEU A 112 3.29 -13.59 4.12
N SER A 113 2.23 -13.42 4.92
CA SER A 113 0.86 -13.42 4.42
C SER A 113 0.44 -12.03 3.96
N ASN A 114 -0.49 -11.95 3.00
CA ASN A 114 -1.18 -10.70 2.67
C ASN A 114 -1.85 -10.04 3.90
N LYS A 115 -2.15 -10.80 4.96
CA LYS A 115 -2.66 -10.29 6.24
C LYS A 115 -1.63 -9.44 7.01
N ASP A 116 -0.35 -9.59 6.69
CA ASP A 116 0.76 -8.87 7.33
C ASP A 116 1.00 -7.50 6.70
N PHE A 117 0.21 -7.10 5.69
CA PHE A 117 0.28 -5.79 5.02
C PHE A 117 0.40 -4.62 5.99
N SER A 118 -0.47 -4.56 7.00
CA SER A 118 -0.42 -3.50 8.02
C SER A 118 0.89 -3.52 8.80
N THR A 119 1.31 -4.68 9.28
CA THR A 119 2.54 -4.85 10.07
C THR A 119 3.77 -4.42 9.27
N VAL A 120 3.80 -4.72 7.97
CA VAL A 120 4.88 -4.35 7.06
C VAL A 120 4.96 -2.82 6.91
N LEU A 121 3.84 -2.15 6.60
CA LEU A 121 3.78 -0.70 6.51
C LEU A 121 4.16 0.00 7.83
N ASP A 122 3.64 -0.51 8.95
CA ASP A 122 3.91 0.04 10.29
C ASP A 122 5.40 -0.09 10.65
N SER A 123 6.02 -1.24 10.36
CA SER A 123 7.43 -1.49 10.67
C SER A 123 8.36 -0.53 9.93
N VAL A 124 8.06 -0.25 8.67
CA VAL A 124 8.85 0.68 7.85
C VAL A 124 8.64 2.12 8.31
N THR A 125 7.40 2.55 8.55
CA THR A 125 7.09 3.89 9.06
C THR A 125 7.76 4.15 10.41
N ALA A 126 7.63 3.21 11.35
CA ALA A 126 8.25 3.33 12.67
C ALA A 126 9.78 3.37 12.60
N THR A 127 10.38 2.65 11.65
CA THR A 127 11.83 2.69 11.45
C THR A 127 12.26 4.02 10.86
N SER A 128 11.59 4.48 9.80
CA SER A 128 11.82 5.80 9.18
C SER A 128 11.78 6.92 10.21
N GLN A 129 10.75 6.95 11.07
CA GLN A 129 10.64 7.97 12.12
C GLN A 129 11.79 7.91 13.15
N ARG A 130 12.34 6.73 13.44
CA ARG A 130 13.44 6.57 14.42
C ARG A 130 14.81 6.89 13.82
N THR A 131 14.98 6.68 12.52
CA THR A 131 16.29 6.70 11.86
C THR A 131 16.47 7.89 10.92
N GLY A 132 15.37 8.49 10.46
CA GLY A 132 15.35 9.52 9.43
C GLY A 132 15.53 8.97 8.00
N VAL A 133 15.55 7.64 7.83
CA VAL A 133 15.69 7.00 6.52
C VAL A 133 14.34 6.97 5.83
N ALA A 134 14.28 7.39 4.57
CA ALA A 134 13.05 7.39 3.79
C ALA A 134 12.48 5.97 3.63
N VAL A 135 11.15 5.87 3.62
CA VAL A 135 10.47 4.57 3.67
C VAL A 135 10.65 3.73 2.41
N ASP A 136 10.78 4.38 1.26
CA ASP A 136 11.11 3.78 -0.04
C ASP A 136 12.48 3.11 0.01
N SER A 137 13.48 3.79 0.58
CA SER A 137 14.84 3.28 0.76
C SER A 137 14.86 2.08 1.71
N LEU A 138 14.09 2.15 2.81
CA LEU A 138 13.96 1.04 3.75
C LEU A 138 13.32 -0.20 3.09
N PHE A 139 12.28 -0.01 2.28
CA PHE A 139 11.67 -1.11 1.54
C PHE A 139 12.64 -1.74 0.55
N ASP A 140 13.32 -0.91 -0.26
CA ASP A 140 14.26 -1.36 -1.27
C ASP A 140 15.41 -2.18 -0.65
N SER A 141 16.09 -1.63 0.37
CA SER A 141 17.15 -2.35 1.08
C SER A 141 16.65 -3.61 1.79
N ALA A 142 15.46 -3.57 2.40
CA ALA A 142 14.92 -4.75 3.09
C ALA A 142 14.58 -5.87 2.11
N VAL A 143 14.08 -5.55 0.92
CA VAL A 143 13.80 -6.54 -0.14
C VAL A 143 15.10 -7.08 -0.75
N LYS A 144 16.04 -6.20 -1.12
CA LYS A 144 17.34 -6.60 -1.69
C LYS A 144 18.17 -7.44 -0.74
N GLY A 145 18.21 -7.05 0.53
CA GLY A 145 18.95 -7.74 1.60
C GLY A 145 18.18 -8.89 2.25
N ALA A 146 16.99 -9.25 1.75
CA ALA A 146 16.16 -10.28 2.37
C ALA A 146 16.89 -11.63 2.55
N PRO A 147 17.68 -12.16 1.59
CA PRO A 147 18.42 -13.40 1.79
C PRO A 147 19.34 -13.34 3.03
N GLN A 148 20.12 -12.27 3.16
CA GLN A 148 21.10 -12.12 4.23
C GLN A 148 20.44 -11.83 5.58
N ILE A 149 19.38 -11.01 5.59
CA ILE A 149 18.58 -10.78 6.80
C ILE A 149 17.98 -12.10 7.30
N LYS A 150 17.47 -12.95 6.40
CA LYS A 150 16.95 -14.28 6.74
C LYS A 150 18.05 -15.23 7.22
N ASP A 151 19.24 -15.20 6.63
CA ASP A 151 20.39 -15.99 7.08
C ASP A 151 20.85 -15.61 8.50
N LEU A 152 20.67 -14.34 8.90
CA LEU A 152 20.86 -13.87 10.28
C LEU A 152 19.71 -14.29 11.23
N GLY A 153 18.68 -14.97 10.73
CA GLY A 153 17.51 -15.40 11.49
C GLY A 153 16.55 -14.28 11.86
N LEU A 154 16.62 -13.13 11.17
CA LEU A 154 15.79 -11.97 11.43
C LEU A 154 14.52 -11.99 10.56
N ASN A 155 13.41 -11.52 11.13
CA ASN A 155 12.18 -11.26 10.38
C ASN A 155 12.23 -9.89 9.68
N PHE A 156 11.22 -9.59 8.87
CA PHE A 156 11.13 -8.32 8.13
C PHE A 156 11.31 -7.09 9.04
N SER A 157 10.53 -6.98 10.13
CA SER A 157 10.58 -5.83 11.02
C SER A 157 11.96 -5.64 11.65
N GLN A 158 12.61 -6.74 12.07
CA GLN A 158 13.96 -6.73 12.63
C GLN A 158 15.00 -6.35 11.58
N GLY A 159 14.88 -6.88 10.37
CA GLY A 159 15.77 -6.55 9.25
C GLY A 159 15.68 -5.09 8.84
N THR A 160 14.46 -4.57 8.69
CA THR A 160 14.20 -3.15 8.41
C THR A 160 14.77 -2.25 9.50
N GLU A 161 14.58 -2.60 10.78
CA GLU A 161 15.17 -1.85 11.89
C GLU A 161 16.70 -1.86 11.84
N LEU A 162 17.32 -3.01 11.60
CA LEU A 162 18.77 -3.14 11.47
C LEU A 162 19.31 -2.25 10.34
N LEU A 163 18.70 -2.32 9.16
CA LEU A 163 19.04 -1.50 7.99
C LEU A 163 18.90 0.01 8.27
N GLY A 164 17.82 0.39 8.96
CA GLY A 164 17.63 1.76 9.39
C GLY A 164 18.72 2.25 10.34
N GLN A 165 19.17 1.41 11.28
CA GLN A 165 20.27 1.76 12.18
C GLN A 165 21.62 1.86 11.45
N PHE A 166 21.89 0.99 10.48
CA PHE A 166 23.11 1.08 9.66
C PHE A 166 23.15 2.39 8.86
N SER A 167 22.06 2.73 8.18
CA SER A 167 21.95 3.98 7.42
C SER A 167 22.11 5.19 8.33
N LYS A 168 21.49 5.19 9.52
CA LYS A 168 21.66 6.24 10.54
C LYS A 168 23.11 6.37 11.01
N ALA A 169 23.85 5.26 11.08
CA ALA A 169 25.26 5.24 11.43
C ALA A 169 26.20 5.62 10.26
N GLY A 170 25.65 5.94 9.08
CA GLY A 170 26.42 6.26 7.87
C GLY A 170 27.03 5.04 7.19
N VAL A 171 26.55 3.84 7.52
CA VAL A 171 26.92 2.60 6.83
C VAL A 171 25.85 2.32 5.78
N ASP A 172 26.27 2.18 4.53
CA ASP A 172 25.37 1.78 3.46
C ASP A 172 24.81 0.39 3.79
N GLY A 173 23.50 0.30 4.04
CA GLY A 173 22.83 -0.92 4.51
C GLY A 173 22.97 -2.07 3.52
N ASP A 174 23.06 -1.77 2.22
CA ASP A 174 23.29 -2.76 1.17
C ASP A 174 24.74 -3.26 1.21
N ALA A 175 25.70 -2.36 1.49
CA ALA A 175 27.11 -2.71 1.69
C ALA A 175 27.36 -3.45 3.02
N ALA A 176 26.53 -3.20 4.04
CA ALA A 176 26.64 -3.83 5.35
C ALA A 176 26.18 -5.29 5.37
N LEU A 177 25.27 -5.64 4.44
CA LEU A 177 24.72 -6.99 4.30
C LEU A 177 25.41 -7.82 3.21
N SER A 178 26.34 -7.25 2.44
CA SER A 178 27.08 -7.95 1.36
C SER A 178 28.33 -8.69 1.82
#